data_AF-A0A524FQ22-F1
#
_entry.id   AF-A0A524FQ22-F1
#
_cell.length_a   1.000
_cell.length_b   1.000
_cell.length_c   1.000
_cell.angle_alpha   90.00
_cell.angle_beta   90.00
_cell.angle_gamma   90.00
#
_symmetry.space_group_name_H-M   'P 1'
#
loop_
_entity.id
_entity.type
_entity.pdbx_description
1 polymer ?
#
loop_
_entity_poly.entity_id
_entity_poly.type
_entity_poly.pdbx_seq_one_letter_code
_entity_poly.pdbx_strand_id
1 'polypeptide(L)'
;MGYLEIISILGISFLLFRIWIVEYKLKEELKFRRRYFSRFFAYYTCLALAFGLAAYPFNIMVIVAFPILIVTSVWDVNFYRKFNTQEYWAKKRKWAILERITLHPPVVVVAIYIILNDARNYIQPPNLVIMVAIVIILFSPFFLIDERWTKRYQWPQALIVIGLVIASGVSLLLAEAFLWGVPIW
;
A
#
# COMPACT_ATOMS: atom_id res chain seq x y z
N MET A 1 -26.11 -1.00 -6.25
CA MET A 1 -25.57 -2.37 -6.42
C MET A 1 -24.53 -2.42 -7.54
N GLY A 2 -24.83 -2.02 -8.78
CA GLY A 2 -23.87 -2.12 -9.89
C GLY A 2 -22.48 -1.47 -9.70
N TYR A 3 -22.37 -0.33 -8.98
CA TYR A 3 -21.06 0.30 -8.73
C TYR A 3 -20.12 -0.55 -7.85
N LEU A 4 -20.66 -1.26 -6.85
CA LEU A 4 -19.86 -2.13 -5.99
C LEU A 4 -19.31 -3.32 -6.76
N GLU A 5 -20.15 -3.92 -7.62
CA GLU A 5 -19.75 -5.02 -8.50
C GLU A 5 -18.65 -4.58 -9.47
N ILE A 6 -18.76 -3.38 -10.05
CA ILE A 6 -17.72 -2.81 -10.92
C ILE A 6 -16.41 -2.62 -10.15
N ILE A 7 -16.46 -2.04 -8.94
CA ILE A 7 -15.27 -1.85 -8.10
C ILE A 7 -14.62 -3.20 -7.76
N SER A 8 -15.41 -4.21 -7.39
CA SER A 8 -14.95 -5.56 -7.12
C SER A 8 -14.30 -6.21 -8.34
N ILE A 9 -14.91 -6.12 -9.52
CA ILE A 9 -14.35 -6.67 -10.77
C ILE A 9 -13.03 -5.98 -11.10
N LEU A 10 -12.96 -4.65 -10.98
CA LEU A 10 -11.73 -3.89 -11.17
C LEU A 10 -10.65 -4.31 -10.17
N GLY A 11 -11.00 -4.45 -8.89
CA GLY A 11 -10.10 -4.87 -7.82
C GLY A 11 -9.54 -6.27 -8.04
N ILE A 12 -10.39 -7.24 -8.41
CA ILE A 12 -9.96 -8.62 -8.73
C ILE A 12 -9.06 -8.63 -9.96
N SER A 13 -9.47 -7.95 -11.03
CA SER A 13 -8.68 -7.87 -12.27
C SER A 13 -7.31 -7.24 -12.00
N PHE A 14 -7.29 -6.18 -11.18
CA PHE A 14 -6.07 -5.49 -10.81
C PHE A 14 -5.18 -6.34 -9.89
N LEU A 15 -5.77 -7.07 -8.93
CA LEU A 15 -5.05 -8.02 -8.08
C LEU A 15 -4.37 -9.11 -8.91
N LEU A 16 -5.10 -9.74 -9.83
CA LEU A 16 -4.57 -10.77 -10.72
C LEU A 16 -3.46 -10.22 -11.60
N PHE A 17 -3.65 -9.03 -12.16
CA PHE A 17 -2.61 -8.33 -12.91
C PHE A 17 -1.36 -8.06 -12.06
N ARG A 18 -1.52 -7.59 -10.81
CA ARG A 18 -0.41 -7.32 -9.88
C ARG A 18 0.35 -8.60 -9.53
N ILE A 19 -0.34 -9.68 -9.22
CA ILE A 19 0.27 -10.98 -8.94
C ILE A 19 1.05 -11.45 -10.18
N TRP A 20 0.42 -11.40 -11.36
CA TRP A 20 1.06 -11.79 -12.61
C TRP A 20 2.32 -10.97 -12.90
N ILE A 21 2.26 -9.63 -12.79
CA ILE A 21 3.40 -8.79 -13.15
C ILE A 21 4.56 -8.93 -12.16
N VAL A 22 4.28 -9.02 -10.86
CA VAL A 22 5.30 -9.07 -9.81
C VAL A 22 5.87 -10.47 -9.60
N GLU A 23 5.02 -11.49 -9.50
CA GLU A 23 5.45 -12.84 -9.12
C GLU A 23 5.87 -13.69 -10.32
N TYR A 24 5.40 -13.37 -11.53
CA TYR A 24 5.70 -14.13 -12.74
C TYR A 24 6.48 -13.30 -13.77
N LYS A 25 5.94 -12.18 -14.24
CA LYS A 25 6.51 -11.44 -15.38
C LYS A 25 7.86 -10.80 -15.08
N LEU A 26 8.00 -10.17 -13.91
CA LEU A 26 9.20 -9.43 -13.48
C LEU A 26 9.96 -10.11 -12.33
N LYS A 27 9.71 -11.39 -12.08
CA LYS A 27 10.28 -12.13 -10.94
C LYS A 27 11.81 -12.00 -10.87
N GLU A 28 12.49 -12.17 -11.99
CA GLU A 28 13.96 -12.16 -12.09
C GLU A 28 14.55 -10.75 -12.01
N GLU A 29 13.84 -9.75 -12.51
CA GLU A 29 14.28 -8.35 -12.48
C GLU A 29 14.07 -7.72 -11.10
N LEU A 30 12.97 -8.09 -10.44
CA LEU A 30 12.65 -7.63 -9.10
C LEU A 30 13.52 -8.31 -8.04
N LYS A 31 13.81 -9.61 -8.15
CA LYS A 31 14.54 -10.39 -7.13
C LYS A 31 13.94 -10.13 -5.73
N PHE A 32 14.73 -9.66 -4.78
CA PHE A 32 14.28 -9.28 -3.44
C PHE A 32 13.32 -8.09 -3.42
N ARG A 33 13.37 -7.21 -4.44
CA ARG A 33 12.51 -6.02 -4.55
C ARG A 33 11.03 -6.37 -4.63
N ARG A 34 10.67 -7.58 -5.05
CA ARG A 34 9.27 -8.06 -5.10
C ARG A 34 8.58 -8.00 -3.73
N ARG A 35 9.36 -8.04 -2.65
CA ARG A 35 8.88 -7.96 -1.27
C ARG A 35 9.00 -6.56 -0.67
N TYR A 36 9.21 -5.53 -1.48
CA TYR A 36 9.19 -4.17 -0.97
C TYR A 36 7.81 -3.76 -0.47
N PHE A 37 7.82 -2.99 0.60
CA PHE A 37 6.64 -2.37 1.22
C PHE A 37 5.56 -1.83 0.28
N SER A 38 5.96 -1.05 -0.74
CA SER A 38 5.01 -0.46 -1.69
C SER A 38 4.21 -1.51 -2.46
N ARG A 39 4.76 -2.72 -2.67
CA ARG A 39 4.06 -3.84 -3.31
C ARG A 39 3.01 -4.45 -2.38
N PHE A 40 3.28 -4.54 -1.08
CA PHE A 40 2.29 -4.98 -0.10
C PHE A 40 1.10 -4.02 -0.03
N PHE A 41 1.35 -2.71 0.01
CA PHE A 41 0.25 -1.74 -0.04
C PHE A 41 -0.55 -1.78 -1.34
N ALA A 42 0.11 -1.99 -2.47
CA ALA A 42 -0.60 -2.21 -3.72
C ALA A 42 -1.51 -3.45 -3.64
N TYR A 43 -1.04 -4.57 -3.04
CA TYR A 43 -1.87 -5.74 -2.82
C TYR A 43 -3.05 -5.47 -1.87
N TYR A 44 -2.83 -4.78 -0.74
CA TYR A 44 -3.92 -4.41 0.16
C TYR A 44 -4.93 -3.48 -0.49
N THR A 45 -4.50 -2.56 -1.36
CA THR A 45 -5.40 -1.71 -2.15
C THR A 45 -6.21 -2.53 -3.14
N CYS A 46 -5.59 -3.51 -3.81
CA CYS A 46 -6.31 -4.41 -4.70
C CYS A 46 -7.33 -5.26 -3.95
N LEU A 47 -6.99 -5.73 -2.75
CA LEU A 47 -7.92 -6.46 -1.87
C LEU A 47 -9.07 -5.57 -1.41
N ALA A 48 -8.78 -4.34 -0.95
CA ALA A 48 -9.79 -3.36 -0.61
C ALA A 48 -10.81 -3.17 -1.75
N LEU A 49 -10.32 -2.96 -2.98
CA LEU A 49 -11.17 -2.85 -4.17
C LEU A 49 -11.90 -4.15 -4.50
N ALA A 50 -11.25 -5.31 -4.38
CA ALA A 50 -11.88 -6.61 -4.65
C ALA A 50 -13.09 -6.86 -3.73
N PHE A 51 -13.01 -6.41 -2.48
CA PHE A 51 -14.12 -6.43 -1.52
C PHE A 51 -15.05 -5.21 -1.61
N GLY A 52 -15.00 -4.43 -2.70
CA GLY A 52 -15.89 -3.29 -2.91
C GLY A 52 -15.72 -2.18 -1.86
N LEU A 53 -14.54 -2.08 -1.25
CA LEU A 53 -14.25 -1.22 -0.09
C LEU A 53 -15.08 -1.52 1.16
N ALA A 54 -15.75 -2.68 1.25
CA ALA A 54 -16.50 -3.06 2.44
C ALA A 54 -15.60 -3.60 3.57
N ALA A 55 -14.42 -4.13 3.22
CA ALA A 55 -13.47 -4.69 4.16
C ALA A 55 -12.59 -3.59 4.78
N TYR A 56 -13.07 -3.01 5.88
CA TYR A 56 -12.37 -1.94 6.61
C TYR A 56 -10.90 -2.24 6.97
N PRO A 57 -10.45 -3.49 7.26
CA PRO A 57 -9.03 -3.74 7.55
C PRO A 57 -8.09 -3.34 6.40
N PHE A 58 -8.50 -3.60 5.15
CA PHE A 58 -7.69 -3.22 3.99
C PHE A 58 -7.77 -1.72 3.70
N ASN A 59 -8.92 -1.11 3.95
CA ASN A 59 -9.11 0.34 3.80
C ASN A 59 -8.25 1.13 4.79
N ILE A 60 -8.14 0.66 6.04
CA ILE A 60 -7.22 1.23 7.04
C ILE A 60 -5.79 1.25 6.49
N MET A 61 -5.35 0.16 5.86
CA MET A 61 -4.00 0.11 5.27
C MET A 61 -3.83 1.10 4.12
N VAL A 62 -4.86 1.33 3.30
CA VAL A 62 -4.82 2.34 2.23
C VAL A 62 -4.65 3.74 2.82
N ILE A 63 -5.39 4.07 3.87
CA ILE A 63 -5.32 5.37 4.55
C ILE A 63 -3.99 5.58 5.26
N VAL A 64 -3.48 4.57 5.98
CA VAL A 64 -2.15 4.64 6.61
C VAL A 64 -1.04 4.74 5.56
N ALA A 65 -1.18 4.07 4.42
CA ALA A 65 -0.20 4.12 3.34
C ALA A 65 -0.12 5.50 2.68
N PHE A 66 -1.24 6.19 2.54
CA PHE A 66 -1.36 7.44 1.78
C PHE A 66 -0.25 8.47 2.07
N PRO A 67 -0.03 8.94 3.32
CA PRO A 67 1.05 9.88 3.63
C PRO A 67 2.45 9.32 3.34
N ILE A 68 2.66 8.03 3.58
CA ILE A 68 3.94 7.36 3.31
C ILE A 68 4.22 7.35 1.81
N LEU A 69 3.21 7.05 0.99
CA LEU A 69 3.32 6.97 -0.47
C LEU A 69 3.50 8.36 -1.11
N ILE A 70 2.94 9.41 -0.51
CA ILE A 70 3.22 10.80 -0.92
C ILE A 70 4.70 11.11 -0.71
N VAL A 71 5.25 10.85 0.47
CA VAL A 71 6.68 11.15 0.76
C VAL A 71 7.61 10.29 -0.08
N THR A 72 7.27 9.02 -0.26
CA THR A 72 8.10 8.06 -1.01
C THR A 72 7.93 8.17 -2.53
N SER A 73 6.99 8.97 -3.03
CA SER A 73 6.82 9.28 -4.47
C SER A 73 8.08 9.91 -5.10
N VAL A 74 8.91 10.59 -4.30
CA VAL A 74 10.22 11.11 -4.74
C VAL A 74 11.10 9.97 -5.28
N TRP A 75 10.99 8.77 -4.71
CA TRP A 75 11.74 7.59 -5.18
C TRP A 75 11.21 7.05 -6.51
N ASP A 76 9.92 7.25 -6.81
CA ASP A 76 9.34 6.96 -8.12
C ASP A 76 9.85 7.95 -9.17
N VAL A 77 9.88 9.24 -8.85
CA VAL A 77 10.43 10.26 -9.74
C VAL A 77 11.89 9.96 -10.08
N ASN A 78 12.70 9.62 -9.08
CA ASN A 78 14.09 9.24 -9.28
C ASN A 78 14.24 7.97 -10.13
N PHE A 79 13.34 7.01 -9.98
CA PHE A 79 13.28 5.83 -10.84
C PHE A 79 13.04 6.22 -12.30
N TYR A 80 12.01 7.02 -12.59
CA TYR A 80 11.69 7.43 -13.96
C TYR A 80 12.81 8.25 -14.61
N ARG A 81 13.45 9.16 -13.84
CA ARG A 81 14.59 9.96 -14.32
C ARG A 81 15.78 9.10 -14.73
N LYS A 82 16.08 8.04 -13.97
CA LYS A 82 17.23 7.14 -14.21
C LYS A 82 16.85 5.89 -14.99
N PHE A 83 15.61 5.78 -15.46
CA PHE A 83 15.10 4.53 -16.02
C PHE A 83 15.85 4.11 -17.30
N ASN A 84 16.18 5.08 -18.16
CA ASN A 84 16.87 4.82 -19.42
C ASN A 84 18.32 4.38 -19.25
N THR A 85 18.95 4.67 -18.10
CA THR A 85 20.36 4.36 -17.81
C THR A 85 20.53 3.07 -17.00
N GLN A 86 19.44 2.43 -16.56
CA GLN A 86 19.49 1.20 -15.77
C GLN A 86 19.54 -0.04 -16.67
N GLU A 87 20.70 -0.69 -16.75
CA GLU A 87 20.92 -1.92 -17.52
C GLU A 87 20.02 -3.07 -17.04
N TYR A 88 19.74 -3.13 -15.75
CA TYR A 88 18.98 -4.24 -15.15
C TYR A 88 17.53 -4.35 -15.65
N TRP A 89 16.97 -3.31 -16.28
CA TRP A 89 15.64 -3.34 -16.89
C TRP A 89 15.63 -3.54 -18.39
N ALA A 90 16.80 -3.56 -19.05
CA ALA A 90 16.91 -3.44 -20.51
C ALA A 90 15.97 -4.38 -21.28
N LYS A 91 15.83 -5.64 -20.82
CA LYS A 91 14.99 -6.66 -21.47
C LYS A 91 13.48 -6.50 -21.24
N LYS A 92 13.04 -5.95 -20.09
CA LYS A 92 11.62 -5.86 -19.70
C LYS A 92 11.17 -4.44 -19.35
N ARG A 93 11.74 -3.43 -20.02
CA ARG A 93 11.50 -2.01 -19.72
C ARG A 93 10.02 -1.62 -19.63
N LYS A 94 9.21 -1.96 -20.65
CA LYS A 94 7.78 -1.62 -20.68
C LYS A 94 7.03 -2.15 -19.46
N TRP A 95 7.34 -3.39 -19.06
CA TRP A 95 6.72 -4.03 -17.90
C TRP A 95 7.15 -3.39 -16.59
N ALA A 96 8.41 -2.97 -16.47
CA ALA A 96 8.90 -2.26 -15.29
C ALA A 96 8.19 -0.92 -15.08
N ILE A 97 7.96 -0.16 -16.15
CA ILE A 97 7.17 1.08 -16.10
C ILE A 97 5.74 0.78 -15.66
N LEU A 98 5.10 -0.23 -16.28
CA LEU A 98 3.72 -0.58 -15.96
C LEU A 98 3.57 -1.05 -14.50
N GLU A 99 4.52 -1.83 -13.99
CA GLU A 99 4.56 -2.23 -12.59
C GLU A 99 4.71 -1.02 -11.67
N ARG A 100 5.49 -0.01 -12.07
CA ARG A 100 5.71 1.21 -11.27
C ARG A 100 4.50 2.15 -11.26
N ILE A 101 3.85 2.35 -12.40
CA ILE A 101 2.62 3.16 -12.50
C ILE A 101 1.48 2.51 -11.72
N THR A 102 1.50 1.19 -11.58
CA THR A 102 0.49 0.42 -10.83
C THR A 102 0.88 0.20 -9.36
N LEU A 103 1.87 0.93 -8.83
CA LEU A 103 2.26 0.88 -7.41
C LEU A 103 1.60 1.99 -6.60
N HIS A 104 2.16 3.19 -6.56
CA HIS A 104 1.69 4.28 -5.69
C HIS A 104 0.42 4.98 -6.19
N PRO A 105 0.29 5.32 -7.50
CA PRO A 105 -0.86 6.09 -7.97
C PRO A 105 -2.23 5.47 -7.64
N PRO A 106 -2.45 4.15 -7.84
CA PRO A 106 -3.74 3.55 -7.48
C PRO A 106 -4.07 3.66 -6.00
N VAL A 107 -3.10 3.47 -5.10
CA VAL A 107 -3.32 3.62 -3.65
C VAL A 107 -3.69 5.05 -3.30
N VAL A 108 -2.99 6.02 -3.89
CA VAL A 108 -3.25 7.46 -3.70
C VAL A 108 -4.67 7.82 -4.17
N VAL A 109 -5.07 7.34 -5.36
CA VAL A 109 -6.41 7.58 -5.90
C VAL A 109 -7.49 7.00 -4.99
N VAL A 110 -7.32 5.76 -4.51
CA VAL A 110 -8.28 5.12 -3.60
C VAL A 110 -8.34 5.83 -2.26
N ALA A 111 -7.19 6.24 -1.70
CA ALA A 111 -7.16 7.00 -0.44
C ALA A 111 -7.90 8.34 -0.57
N ILE A 112 -7.65 9.09 -1.64
CA ILE A 112 -8.36 10.34 -1.93
C ILE A 112 -9.87 10.07 -2.06
N TYR A 113 -10.26 9.02 -2.77
CA TYR A 113 -11.67 8.63 -2.90
C TYR A 113 -12.32 8.37 -1.53
N ILE A 114 -11.66 7.60 -0.66
CA ILE A 114 -12.16 7.29 0.70
C ILE A 114 -12.32 8.58 1.51
N ILE A 115 -11.33 9.47 1.47
CA ILE A 115 -11.36 10.75 2.20
C ILE A 115 -12.51 11.64 1.71
N LEU A 116 -12.66 11.79 0.39
CA LEU A 116 -13.71 12.64 -0.21
C LEU A 116 -15.12 12.10 -0.01
N ASN A 117 -15.28 10.78 0.15
CA ASN A 117 -16.58 10.12 0.38
C ASN A 117 -16.82 9.82 1.87
N ASP A 118 -16.23 10.61 2.75
CA ASP A 118 -16.34 10.49 4.21
C ASP A 118 -15.73 9.17 4.74
N ALA A 119 -14.46 9.28 5.15
CA ALA A 119 -13.61 8.15 5.49
C ALA A 119 -14.23 7.17 6.49
N ARG A 120 -15.05 7.66 7.43
CA ARG A 120 -15.71 6.83 8.46
C ARG A 120 -16.51 5.67 7.87
N ASN A 121 -17.11 5.86 6.69
CA ASN A 121 -17.92 4.84 6.02
C ASN A 121 -17.10 3.63 5.54
N TYR A 122 -15.77 3.76 5.51
CA TYR A 122 -14.86 2.75 4.96
C TYR A 122 -13.87 2.20 5.98
N ILE A 123 -13.51 2.96 7.01
CA ILE A 123 -12.41 2.59 7.92
C ILE A 123 -12.79 2.40 9.38
N GLN A 124 -14.04 2.72 9.77
CA GLN A 124 -14.45 2.68 11.17
C GLN A 124 -14.38 1.24 11.73
N PRO A 125 -13.50 0.98 12.70
CA PRO A 125 -13.40 -0.31 13.37
C PRO A 125 -14.43 -0.40 14.51
N PRO A 126 -14.75 -1.62 15.01
CA PRO A 126 -15.66 -1.78 16.15
C PRO A 126 -15.09 -1.16 17.44
N ASN A 127 -13.77 -1.23 17.63
CA ASN A 127 -13.04 -0.60 18.71
C ASN A 127 -11.56 -0.38 18.32
N LEU A 128 -10.85 0.41 19.11
CA LEU A 128 -9.44 0.74 18.86
C LEU A 128 -8.51 -0.47 19.00
N VAL A 129 -8.83 -1.44 19.87
CA VAL A 129 -8.02 -2.67 20.03
C VAL A 129 -7.97 -3.47 18.73
N ILE A 130 -9.12 -3.64 18.07
CA ILE A 130 -9.22 -4.33 16.79
C ILE A 130 -8.42 -3.59 15.72
N MET A 131 -8.47 -2.27 15.71
CA MET A 131 -7.68 -1.46 14.79
C MET A 131 -6.18 -1.68 14.97
N VAL A 132 -5.68 -1.64 16.21
CA VAL A 132 -4.27 -1.89 16.52
C VAL A 132 -3.87 -3.31 16.10
N ALA A 133 -4.70 -4.32 16.38
CA ALA A 133 -4.45 -5.69 15.98
C ALA A 133 -4.35 -5.83 14.45
N ILE A 134 -5.26 -5.22 13.70
CA ILE A 134 -5.25 -5.19 12.24
C ILE A 134 -3.96 -4.58 11.71
N VAL A 135 -3.56 -3.41 12.23
CA VAL A 135 -2.34 -2.73 11.81
C VAL A 135 -1.13 -3.63 12.07
N ILE A 136 -1.00 -4.22 13.27
CA ILE A 136 0.13 -5.12 13.58
C ILE A 136 0.17 -6.31 12.61
N ILE A 137 -0.97 -6.99 12.42
CA ILE A 137 -1.07 -8.17 11.55
C ILE A 137 -0.68 -7.81 10.11
N LEU A 138 -1.23 -6.73 9.56
CA LEU A 138 -1.01 -6.36 8.16
C LEU A 138 0.36 -5.73 7.90
N PHE A 139 0.99 -5.15 8.91
CA PHE A 139 2.37 -4.66 8.83
C PHE A 139 3.42 -5.75 9.10
N SER A 140 3.08 -6.82 9.80
CA SER A 140 4.03 -7.89 10.15
C SER A 140 4.79 -8.48 8.94
N PRO A 141 4.18 -8.75 7.76
CA PRO A 141 4.90 -9.34 6.64
C PRO A 141 6.01 -8.42 6.11
N PHE A 142 5.85 -7.10 6.27
CA PHE A 142 6.84 -6.13 5.84
C PHE A 142 8.12 -6.22 6.68
N PHE A 143 7.99 -6.28 8.01
CA PHE A 143 9.16 -6.38 8.89
C PHE A 143 9.85 -7.74 8.81
N LEU A 144 9.10 -8.79 8.48
CA LEU A 144 9.62 -10.16 8.42
C LEU A 144 10.24 -10.52 7.05
N ILE A 145 9.78 -9.91 5.95
CA ILE A 145 10.09 -10.39 4.58
C ILE A 145 10.90 -9.38 3.76
N ASP A 146 10.78 -8.06 3.99
CA ASP A 146 11.50 -7.06 3.19
C ASP A 146 12.99 -7.01 3.57
N GLU A 147 13.86 -7.40 2.62
CA GLU A 147 15.31 -7.53 2.84
C GLU A 147 15.99 -6.22 3.24
N ARG A 148 15.37 -5.06 3.00
CA ARG A 148 15.90 -3.77 3.46
C ARG A 148 15.98 -3.70 4.99
N TRP A 149 15.07 -4.39 5.69
CA TRP A 149 14.99 -4.42 7.15
C TRP A 149 15.80 -5.56 7.71
N THR A 150 15.57 -6.77 7.19
CA THR A 150 16.20 -7.99 7.72
C THR A 150 17.71 -7.98 7.52
N LYS A 151 18.22 -7.36 6.44
CA LYS A 151 19.66 -7.24 6.14
C LYS A 151 20.20 -5.81 6.26
N ARG A 152 19.41 -4.87 6.77
CA ARG A 152 19.77 -3.45 6.91
C ARG A 152 20.33 -2.77 5.64
N TYR A 153 19.91 -3.21 4.46
CA TYR A 153 20.50 -2.80 3.18
C TYR A 153 20.30 -1.31 2.81
N GLN A 154 19.33 -0.60 3.41
CA GLN A 154 19.02 0.83 3.12
C GLN A 154 18.85 1.67 4.39
N TRP A 155 19.74 1.49 5.37
CA TRP A 155 19.82 2.41 6.51
C TRP A 155 20.59 3.67 6.11
N PRO A 156 20.11 4.89 6.43
CA PRO A 156 19.06 5.24 7.39
C PRO A 156 17.65 5.48 6.81
N GLN A 157 17.43 5.35 5.48
CA GLN A 157 16.12 5.61 4.86
C GLN A 157 15.00 4.72 5.46
N ALA A 158 15.41 3.54 5.95
CA ALA A 158 14.61 2.66 6.78
C ALA A 158 13.91 3.38 7.95
N LEU A 159 14.63 4.19 8.73
CA LEU A 159 14.07 4.89 9.90
C LEU A 159 12.98 5.89 9.52
N ILE A 160 13.12 6.55 8.35
CA ILE A 160 12.13 7.50 7.85
C ILE A 160 10.80 6.79 7.60
N VAL A 161 10.81 5.63 6.93
CA VAL A 161 9.59 4.87 6.66
C VAL A 161 8.96 4.35 7.94
N ILE A 162 9.76 3.85 8.90
CA ILE A 162 9.25 3.43 10.22
C ILE A 162 8.58 4.60 10.93
N GLY A 163 9.25 5.75 10.99
CA GLY A 163 8.70 6.96 11.60
C GLY A 163 7.39 7.39 10.95
N LEU A 164 7.32 7.36 9.61
CA LEU A 164 6.09 7.68 8.88
C LEU A 164 4.97 6.68 9.15
N VAL A 165 5.27 5.38 9.25
CA VAL A 165 4.28 4.34 9.60
C VAL A 165 3.72 4.58 10.99
N ILE A 166 4.59 4.79 11.98
CA ILE A 166 4.17 5.04 13.36
C ILE A 166 3.35 6.33 13.44
N ALA A 167 3.84 7.42 12.84
CA ALA A 167 3.13 8.69 12.83
C ALA A 167 1.75 8.56 12.17
N SER A 168 1.66 7.91 11.01
CA SER A 168 0.39 7.74 10.28
C SER A 168 -0.60 6.86 11.05
N GLY A 169 -0.12 5.76 11.65
CA GLY A 169 -0.94 4.88 12.48
C GLY A 169 -1.45 5.58 13.73
N VAL A 170 -0.59 6.33 14.43
CA VAL A 170 -0.97 7.14 15.60
C VAL A 170 -1.95 8.24 15.22
N SER A 171 -1.71 8.98 14.14
CA SER A 171 -2.64 10.01 13.66
C SER A 171 -4.03 9.44 13.36
N LEU A 172 -4.10 8.25 12.74
CA LEU A 172 -5.38 7.60 12.48
C LEU A 172 -6.07 7.14 13.78
N LEU A 173 -5.33 6.53 14.71
CA LEU A 173 -5.87 6.15 16.02
C LEU A 173 -6.44 7.35 16.78
N LEU A 174 -5.73 8.48 16.76
CA LEU A 174 -6.20 9.73 17.39
C LEU A 174 -7.45 10.27 16.69
N ALA A 175 -7.51 10.22 15.35
CA ALA A 175 -8.70 10.64 14.61
C ALA A 175 -9.92 9.78 14.96
N GLU A 176 -9.77 8.45 14.95
CA GLU A 176 -10.82 7.49 15.30
C GLU A 176 -11.32 7.71 16.75
N ALA A 177 -10.40 7.92 17.69
CA ALA A 177 -10.74 8.13 19.11
C ALA A 177 -11.42 9.48 19.36
N PHE A 178 -10.82 10.58 18.88
CA PHE A 178 -11.23 11.94 19.26
C PHE A 178 -12.25 12.58 18.32
N LEU A 179 -12.20 12.27 17.03
CA LEU A 179 -13.11 12.87 16.04
C LEU A 179 -14.35 12.00 15.82
N TRP A 180 -14.22 10.68 15.91
CA TRP A 180 -15.30 9.74 15.61
C TRP A 180 -15.81 8.94 16.80
N GLY A 181 -15.21 9.11 17.98
CA GLY A 181 -15.70 8.55 19.24
C GLY A 181 -15.70 7.01 19.27
N VAL A 182 -14.79 6.37 18.52
CA VAL A 182 -14.67 4.92 18.53
C VAL A 182 -14.25 4.44 19.93
N PRO A 183 -14.97 3.47 20.53
CA PRO A 183 -14.66 3.00 21.87
C PRO A 183 -13.29 2.33 21.93
N ILE A 184 -12.67 2.40 23.11
CA ILE A 184 -11.38 1.75 23.34
C ILE A 184 -11.53 0.22 23.24
N TRP A 185 -12.58 -0.35 23.84
CA TRP A 185 -12.88 -1.79 23.90
C TRP A 185 -14.33 -2.10 23.51
#